data_AF-R6HB22-F1
#
_entry.id   AF-R6HB22-F1
#
_cell.length_a   1.000
_cell.length_b   1.000
_cell.length_c   1.000
_cell.angle_alpha   90.00
_cell.angle_beta   90.00
_cell.angle_gamma   90.00
#
_symmetry.space_group_name_H-M   'P 1'
#
loop_
_entity.id
_entity.type
_entity.pdbx_description
1 polymer ?
#
loop_
_entity_poly.entity_id
_entity_poly.type
_entity_poly.pdbx_seq_one_letter_code
_entity_poly.pdbx_strand_id
1 'polypeptide(L)'
;MKRTDRVDACQLSNDAIENMSTEELLQTVLAYPFMIDLYAFDTYRAGFEHVYREFPALAKLTKRADFGAVLIDFYRNIPVENAYSVSANANYQNIRSLSIIEILIAQEEVTGGLDEAEVNLLIQISEEKNLERKRNLEVNCGNLTTFHNALQENPDLPLPVQ
;
A
#
# COMPACT_ATOMS: atom_id res chain seq x y z
N MET A 1 -0.84 -13.25 -25.75
CA MET A 1 0.06 -12.47 -24.88
C MET A 1 0.21 -13.20 -23.56
N LYS A 2 1.43 -13.62 -23.22
CA LYS A 2 1.74 -14.27 -21.94
C LYS A 2 1.67 -13.24 -20.80
N ARG A 3 1.61 -13.70 -19.54
CA ARG A 3 1.66 -12.81 -18.37
C ARG A 3 2.96 -12.00 -18.37
N THR A 4 4.09 -12.65 -18.66
CA THR A 4 5.42 -12.02 -18.74
C THR A 4 5.42 -10.85 -19.72
N ASP A 5 4.90 -11.02 -20.95
CA ASP A 5 4.79 -9.93 -21.93
C ASP A 5 4.02 -8.71 -21.40
N ARG A 6 3.00 -8.92 -20.55
CA ARG A 6 2.22 -7.84 -19.94
C ARG A 6 2.96 -7.16 -18.80
N VAL A 7 3.68 -7.93 -17.99
CA VAL A 7 4.54 -7.40 -16.90
C VAL A 7 5.67 -6.57 -17.50
N ASP A 8 6.28 -7.06 -18.58
CA ASP A 8 7.34 -6.35 -19.31
C ASP A 8 6.85 -5.03 -19.90
N ALA A 9 5.62 -5.00 -20.42
CA ALA A 9 4.99 -3.79 -20.95
C ALA A 9 4.69 -2.72 -19.87
N CYS A 10 4.67 -3.10 -18.59
CA CYS A 10 4.46 -2.18 -17.48
C CYS A 10 5.77 -1.63 -16.89
N GLN A 11 6.93 -2.10 -17.33
CA GLN A 11 8.22 -1.68 -16.77
C GLN A 11 8.50 -0.22 -17.10
N LEU A 12 9.01 0.52 -16.10
CA LEU A 12 9.43 1.90 -16.26
C LEU A 12 10.93 1.95 -16.55
N SER A 13 11.33 2.79 -17.50
CA SER A 13 12.76 3.07 -17.73
C SER A 13 13.36 3.84 -16.55
N ASN A 14 14.68 3.75 -16.36
CA ASN A 14 15.37 4.51 -15.32
C ASN A 14 15.12 6.02 -15.47
N ASP A 15 15.25 6.54 -16.69
CA ASP A 15 14.99 7.95 -17.02
C ASP A 15 13.55 8.35 -16.68
N ALA A 16 12.56 7.50 -16.94
CA ALA A 16 11.17 7.79 -16.58
C ALA A 16 11.01 7.90 -15.05
N ILE A 17 11.62 6.97 -14.30
CA ILE A 17 11.56 6.99 -12.84
C ILE A 17 12.27 8.23 -12.28
N GLU A 18 13.43 8.61 -12.79
CA GLU A 18 14.20 9.77 -12.31
C GLU A 18 13.49 11.10 -12.57
N ASN A 19 12.66 11.18 -13.62
CA ASN A 19 11.90 12.37 -13.96
C ASN A 19 10.54 12.49 -13.22
N MET A 20 10.11 11.44 -12.50
CA MET A 20 8.89 11.49 -11.67
C MET A 20 9.18 12.05 -10.28
N SER A 21 8.29 12.90 -9.77
CA SER A 21 8.24 13.22 -8.34
C SER A 21 7.97 11.95 -7.50
N THR A 22 8.24 12.01 -6.19
CA THR A 22 8.03 10.85 -5.31
C THR A 22 6.55 10.50 -5.19
N GLU A 23 5.69 11.52 -5.22
CA GLU A 23 4.24 11.35 -5.28
C GLU A 23 3.80 10.68 -6.58
N GLU A 24 4.30 11.14 -7.73
CA GLU A 24 3.96 10.55 -9.04
C GLU A 24 4.42 9.10 -9.13
N LEU A 25 5.61 8.79 -8.62
CA LEU A 25 6.12 7.42 -8.59
C LEU A 25 5.29 6.54 -7.64
N LEU A 26 4.90 7.04 -6.47
CA LEU A 26 4.02 6.32 -5.54
C LEU A 26 2.67 6.00 -6.18
N GLN A 27 2.02 6.98 -6.82
CA GLN A 27 0.77 6.76 -7.54
C GLN A 27 0.94 5.76 -8.68
N THR A 28 2.05 5.82 -9.42
CA THR A 28 2.36 4.87 -10.49
C THR A 28 2.54 3.44 -9.96
N VAL A 29 3.20 3.29 -8.81
CA VAL A 29 3.34 2.00 -8.13
C VAL A 29 1.99 1.44 -7.70
N LEU A 30 1.13 2.27 -7.10
CA LEU A 30 -0.21 1.83 -6.69
C LEU A 30 -1.12 1.51 -7.88
N ALA A 31 -0.91 2.18 -9.01
CA ALA A 31 -1.62 1.93 -10.26
C ALA A 31 -1.05 0.75 -11.07
N TYR A 32 0.04 0.11 -10.62
CA TYR A 32 0.62 -1.04 -11.31
C TYR A 32 -0.44 -2.15 -11.47
N PRO A 33 -0.77 -2.59 -12.70
CA PRO A 33 -1.92 -3.48 -12.93
C PRO A 33 -1.83 -4.83 -12.19
N PHE A 34 -0.63 -5.26 -11.82
CA PHE A 34 -0.38 -6.52 -11.10
C PHE A 34 -0.23 -6.34 -9.58
N MET A 35 -0.57 -5.17 -9.01
CA MET A 35 -0.71 -5.02 -7.55
C MET A 35 -1.76 -5.97 -6.95
N ILE A 36 -2.67 -6.50 -7.77
CA ILE A 36 -3.61 -7.55 -7.36
C ILE A 36 -2.90 -8.83 -6.90
N ASP A 37 -1.66 -9.07 -7.35
CA ASP A 37 -0.90 -10.25 -6.97
C ASP A 37 -0.48 -10.23 -5.49
N LEU A 38 -0.58 -9.08 -4.80
CA LEU A 38 -0.48 -9.02 -3.34
C LEU A 38 -1.48 -9.95 -2.65
N TYR A 39 -2.62 -10.24 -3.29
CA TYR A 39 -3.70 -11.06 -2.75
C TYR A 39 -3.73 -12.49 -3.33
N ALA A 40 -2.83 -12.82 -4.26
CA ALA A 40 -2.88 -14.07 -5.02
C ALA A 40 -2.15 -15.24 -4.34
N PHE A 41 -1.53 -14.99 -3.19
CA PHE A 41 -0.73 -15.95 -2.43
C PHE A 41 -1.34 -16.21 -1.05
N ASP A 42 -0.83 -17.23 -0.36
CA ASP A 42 -1.29 -17.61 0.98
C ASP A 42 -1.03 -16.53 2.04
N THR A 43 -0.05 -15.65 1.80
CA THR A 43 0.32 -14.55 2.69
C THR A 43 0.54 -13.26 1.90
N TYR A 44 0.27 -12.12 2.54
CA TYR A 44 0.59 -10.81 1.97
C TYR A 44 2.09 -10.64 1.77
N ARG A 45 2.91 -11.20 2.67
CA ARG A 45 4.36 -11.24 2.52
C ARG A 45 4.79 -11.90 1.20
N ALA A 46 4.27 -13.10 0.89
CA ALA A 46 4.61 -13.81 -0.34
C ALA A 46 4.14 -13.05 -1.59
N GLY A 47 2.95 -12.46 -1.53
CA GLY A 47 2.45 -11.58 -2.60
C GLY A 47 3.31 -10.34 -2.80
N PHE A 48 3.73 -9.70 -1.72
CA PHE A 48 4.64 -8.57 -1.75
C PHE A 48 5.99 -8.92 -2.37
N GLU A 49 6.65 -9.98 -1.90
CA GLU A 49 7.94 -10.41 -2.45
C GLU A 49 7.86 -10.70 -3.95
N HIS A 50 6.74 -11.26 -4.40
CA HIS A 50 6.47 -11.49 -5.81
C HIS A 50 6.38 -10.17 -6.60
N VAL A 51 5.55 -9.23 -6.16
CA VAL A 51 5.40 -7.91 -6.79
C VAL A 51 6.69 -7.11 -6.76
N TYR A 52 7.39 -7.10 -5.62
CA TYR A 52 8.65 -6.38 -5.40
C TYR A 52 9.74 -6.86 -6.36
N ARG A 53 9.80 -8.17 -6.63
CA ARG A 53 10.74 -8.75 -7.61
C ARG A 53 10.38 -8.42 -9.05
N GLU A 54 9.10 -8.38 -9.40
CA GLU A 54 8.66 -8.14 -10.78
C GLU A 54 8.57 -6.67 -11.18
N PHE A 55 8.50 -5.75 -10.20
CA PHE A 55 8.35 -4.32 -10.46
C PHE A 55 9.40 -3.48 -9.71
N PRO A 56 10.62 -3.33 -10.29
CA PRO A 56 11.74 -2.63 -9.65
C PRO A 56 11.49 -1.17 -9.29
N ALA A 57 10.47 -0.54 -9.88
CA ALA A 57 10.06 0.82 -9.53
C ALA A 57 9.64 0.94 -8.05
N LEU A 58 9.04 -0.11 -7.47
CA LEU A 58 8.72 -0.13 -6.03
C LEU A 58 10.00 -0.06 -5.18
N ALA A 59 11.03 -0.84 -5.51
CA ALA A 59 12.31 -0.81 -4.80
C ALA A 59 13.05 0.55 -4.95
N LYS A 60 12.83 1.25 -6.05
CA LYS A 60 13.41 2.60 -6.25
C LYS A 60 12.64 3.67 -5.49
N LEU A 61 11.32 3.53 -5.39
CA LEU A 61 10.47 4.43 -4.63
C LEU A 61 10.89 4.44 -3.15
N THR A 62 11.04 3.27 -2.52
CA THR A 62 11.36 3.18 -1.08
C THR A 62 12.75 3.68 -0.71
N LYS A 63 13.61 3.93 -1.71
CA LYS A 63 14.97 4.48 -1.53
C LYS A 63 15.05 6.00 -1.66
N ARG A 64 13.95 6.68 -1.97
CA ARG A 64 13.95 8.15 -2.10
C ARG A 64 13.98 8.81 -0.73
N ALA A 65 14.77 9.86 -0.59
CA ALA A 65 14.99 10.54 0.69
C ALA A 65 13.71 11.18 1.26
N ASP A 66 12.76 11.55 0.41
CA ASP A 66 11.47 12.15 0.78
C ASP A 66 10.32 11.12 0.81
N PHE A 67 10.63 9.82 0.67
CA PHE A 67 9.62 8.76 0.59
C PHE A 67 8.72 8.71 1.83
N GLY A 68 9.29 8.79 3.03
CA GLY A 68 8.52 8.68 4.28
C GLY A 68 7.48 9.78 4.41
N ALA A 69 7.88 11.04 4.19
CA ALA A 69 6.97 12.18 4.19
C ALA A 69 5.82 12.03 3.16
N VAL A 70 6.14 11.60 1.93
CA VAL A 70 5.14 11.39 0.87
C VAL A 70 4.20 10.23 1.21
N LEU A 71 4.71 9.13 1.75
CA LEU A 71 3.92 7.97 2.16
C LEU A 71 2.92 8.34 3.26
N ILE A 72 3.37 9.10 4.27
CA ILE A 72 2.53 9.56 5.38
C ILE A 72 1.42 10.48 4.87
N ASP A 73 1.76 11.47 4.05
CA ASP A 73 0.77 12.41 3.51
C ASP A 73 -0.26 11.69 2.64
N PHE A 74 0.21 10.81 1.75
CA PHE A 74 -0.67 9.99 0.92
C PHE A 74 -1.59 9.12 1.78
N TYR A 75 -1.05 8.35 2.73
CA TYR A 75 -1.84 7.46 3.57
C TYR A 75 -2.88 8.22 4.40
N ARG A 76 -2.51 9.37 4.96
CA ARG A 76 -3.44 10.23 5.72
C ARG A 76 -4.63 10.66 4.85
N ASN A 77 -4.37 11.08 3.61
CA ASN A 77 -5.36 11.67 2.71
C ASN A 77 -6.24 10.66 1.96
N ILE A 78 -5.90 9.36 1.93
CA ILE A 78 -6.80 8.34 1.36
C ILE A 78 -8.07 8.21 2.23
N PRO A 79 -9.27 8.42 1.70
CA PRO A 79 -10.50 8.29 2.48
C PRO A 79 -10.79 6.83 2.84
N VAL A 80 -11.38 6.62 4.02
CA VAL A 80 -12.05 5.36 4.34
C VAL A 80 -13.40 5.35 3.63
N GLU A 81 -13.56 4.57 2.57
CA GLU A 81 -14.85 4.48 1.88
C GLU A 81 -15.92 3.81 2.77
N ASN A 82 -17.17 4.26 2.62
CA ASN A 82 -18.33 3.67 3.30
C ASN A 82 -19.30 3.03 2.30
N ALA A 83 -20.20 2.17 2.77
CA ALA A 83 -21.09 1.40 1.90
C ALA A 83 -21.99 2.27 0.99
N TYR A 84 -22.30 3.50 1.43
CA TYR A 84 -23.08 4.46 0.64
C TYR A 84 -22.28 5.07 -0.52
N SER A 85 -20.96 5.26 -0.39
CA SER A 85 -20.11 5.79 -1.46
C SER A 85 -19.81 4.76 -2.56
N VAL A 86 -19.87 3.46 -2.24
CA VAL A 86 -19.57 2.36 -3.18
C VAL A 86 -20.71 2.13 -4.18
N SER A 87 -21.96 2.37 -3.79
CA SER A 87 -23.15 2.08 -4.63
C SER A 87 -23.52 3.18 -5.63
N ALA A 88 -22.98 4.40 -5.48
CA ALA A 88 -23.41 5.55 -6.29
C ALA A 88 -22.56 5.81 -7.55
N ASN A 89 -21.25 5.53 -7.56
CA ASN A 89 -20.42 5.62 -8.77
C ASN A 89 -18.96 5.16 -8.50
N ALA A 90 -18.48 4.16 -9.24
CA ALA A 90 -17.09 4.00 -9.70
C ALA A 90 -15.88 4.12 -8.73
N ASN A 91 -16.01 4.07 -7.41
CA ASN A 91 -14.89 4.37 -6.51
C ASN A 91 -14.13 3.15 -5.92
N TYR A 92 -14.28 1.96 -6.52
CA TYR A 92 -13.47 0.76 -6.19
C TYR A 92 -11.95 0.99 -6.20
N GLN A 93 -11.48 2.05 -6.88
CA GLN A 93 -10.09 2.45 -6.91
C GLN A 93 -9.57 2.89 -5.54
N ASN A 94 -10.33 3.63 -4.71
CA ASN A 94 -9.78 4.09 -3.42
C ASN A 94 -9.81 3.00 -2.35
N ILE A 95 -10.82 2.12 -2.34
CA ILE A 95 -10.82 0.93 -1.45
C ILE A 95 -9.61 0.05 -1.73
N ARG A 96 -9.31 -0.17 -3.01
CA ARG A 96 -8.14 -0.95 -3.44
C ARG A 96 -6.83 -0.23 -3.06
N SER A 97 -6.73 1.08 -3.27
CA SER A 97 -5.54 1.85 -2.89
C SER A 97 -5.27 1.81 -1.39
N LEU A 98 -6.31 1.87 -0.56
CA LEU A 98 -6.16 1.85 0.90
C LEU A 98 -5.67 0.50 1.43
N SER A 99 -6.21 -0.62 0.93
CA SER A 99 -5.75 -1.94 1.36
C SER A 99 -4.37 -2.29 0.82
N ILE A 100 -4.04 -1.85 -0.40
CA ILE A 100 -2.71 -2.02 -0.97
C ILE A 100 -1.68 -1.25 -0.15
N ILE A 101 -1.92 0.03 0.15
CA ILE A 101 -0.94 0.83 0.89
C ILE A 101 -0.72 0.26 2.30
N GLU A 102 -1.75 -0.27 2.94
CA GLU A 102 -1.64 -0.94 4.24
C GLU A 102 -0.79 -2.22 4.18
N ILE A 103 -0.92 -3.01 3.11
CA ILE A 103 -0.05 -4.17 2.88
C ILE A 103 1.40 -3.69 2.70
N LEU A 104 1.62 -2.65 1.90
CA LEU A 104 2.96 -2.10 1.63
C LEU A 104 3.62 -1.57 2.90
N ILE A 105 2.92 -0.75 3.70
CA ILE A 105 3.44 -0.20 4.96
C ILE A 105 3.85 -1.33 5.93
N ALA A 106 3.15 -2.46 5.90
CA ALA A 106 3.48 -3.59 6.77
C ALA A 106 4.76 -4.37 6.36
N GLN A 107 5.48 -3.97 5.31
CA GLN A 107 6.69 -4.68 4.83
C GLN A 107 7.97 -3.92 5.21
N GLU A 108 8.99 -4.66 5.63
CA GLU A 108 10.29 -4.10 6.04
C GLU A 108 10.97 -3.33 4.89
N GLU A 109 10.84 -3.75 3.64
CA GLU A 109 11.43 -3.07 2.49
C GLU A 109 10.81 -1.69 2.21
N VAL A 110 9.66 -1.42 2.83
CA VAL A 110 8.96 -0.13 2.78
C VAL A 110 9.27 0.68 4.04
N THR A 111 9.16 0.09 5.23
CA THR A 111 9.30 0.82 6.50
C THR A 111 10.70 0.86 7.10
N GLY A 112 11.60 -0.05 6.71
CA GLY A 112 12.95 -0.15 7.25
C GLY A 112 13.86 1.05 6.92
N GLY A 113 13.45 1.89 5.96
CA GLY A 113 14.13 3.15 5.64
C GLY A 113 13.57 4.40 6.35
N LEU A 114 12.43 4.27 7.06
CA LEU A 114 11.80 5.37 7.78
C LEU A 114 12.35 5.48 9.21
N ASP A 115 12.27 6.68 9.78
CA ASP A 115 12.60 6.88 11.18
C ASP A 115 11.46 6.46 12.12
N GLU A 116 11.75 6.40 13.42
CA GLU A 116 10.78 5.98 14.44
C GLU A 116 9.54 6.90 14.50
N ALA A 117 9.71 8.20 14.29
CA ALA A 117 8.60 9.14 14.33
C ALA A 117 7.68 8.94 13.12
N GLU A 118 8.24 8.71 11.94
CA GLU A 118 7.52 8.39 10.73
C GLU A 118 6.75 7.07 10.85
N VAL A 119 7.38 6.01 11.36
CA VAL A 119 6.70 4.72 11.61
C VAL A 119 5.54 4.88 12.60
N ASN A 120 5.75 5.62 13.69
CA ASN A 120 4.70 5.89 14.67
C ASN A 120 3.52 6.67 14.07
N LEU A 121 3.78 7.63 13.17
CA LEU A 121 2.73 8.35 12.45
C LEU A 121 1.91 7.43 11.54
N LEU A 122 2.55 6.48 10.85
CA LEU A 122 1.86 5.50 10.02
C LEU A 122 0.96 4.58 10.86
N ILE A 123 1.45 4.12 12.01
CA ILE A 123 0.65 3.32 12.96
C ILE A 123 -0.56 4.12 13.45
N GLN A 124 -0.36 5.37 13.88
CA GLN A 124 -1.44 6.24 14.33
C GLN A 124 -2.51 6.44 13.24
N ILE A 125 -2.11 6.72 12.01
CA ILE A 125 -3.05 6.88 10.89
C ILE A 125 -3.85 5.59 10.66
N SER A 126 -3.20 4.43 10.77
CA SER A 126 -3.89 3.14 10.63
C SER A 126 -4.94 2.92 11.70
N GLU A 127 -4.63 3.23 12.96
CA GLU A 127 -5.59 3.16 14.06
C GLU A 127 -6.77 4.10 13.85
N GLU A 128 -6.51 5.35 13.46
CA GLU A 128 -7.55 6.35 13.16
C GLU A 128 -8.52 5.83 12.07
N LYS A 129 -7.98 5.27 10.98
CA LYS A 129 -8.78 4.68 9.90
C LYS A 129 -9.54 3.44 10.35
N ASN A 130 -8.94 2.58 11.17
CA ASN A 130 -9.62 1.41 11.71
C ASN A 130 -10.78 1.78 12.62
N LEU A 131 -10.63 2.83 13.44
CA LEU A 131 -11.72 3.38 14.25
C LEU A 131 -12.83 3.97 13.36
N GLU A 132 -12.47 4.65 12.28
CA GLU A 132 -13.43 5.17 11.29
C GLU A 132 -14.23 4.03 10.63
N ARG A 133 -13.56 2.97 10.18
CA ARG A 133 -14.23 1.78 9.62
C ARG A 133 -15.20 1.14 10.62
N LYS A 134 -14.80 1.01 11.90
CA LYS A 134 -15.65 0.46 12.98
C LYS A 134 -16.88 1.32 13.27
N ARG A 135 -16.78 2.65 13.18
CA ARG A 135 -17.93 3.56 13.37
C ARG A 135 -18.92 3.47 12.22
N ASN A 136 -18.45 3.18 11.01
CA ASN A 136 -19.27 3.06 9.81
C ASN A 136 -19.96 1.67 9.70
N LEU A 137 -20.55 1.16 10.79
CA LEU A 137 -21.10 -0.19 11.10
C LEU A 137 -21.87 -0.99 10.00
N GLU A 138 -22.02 -0.51 8.78
CA GLU A 138 -22.57 -1.24 7.62
C GLU A 138 -21.51 -1.75 6.64
N VAL A 139 -20.23 -1.44 6.87
CA VAL A 139 -19.15 -1.82 5.93
C VAL A 139 -18.59 -3.19 6.28
N ASN A 140 -19.24 -4.24 5.75
CA ASN A 140 -18.62 -5.55 5.55
C ASN A 140 -17.62 -5.46 4.36
N CYS A 141 -16.61 -4.61 4.45
CA CYS A 141 -15.47 -4.67 3.54
C CYS A 141 -14.43 -5.58 4.20
N GLY A 142 -14.02 -6.65 3.51
CA GLY A 142 -13.02 -7.62 3.97
C GLY A 142 -11.63 -7.05 4.29
N ASN A 143 -11.49 -5.73 4.37
CA ASN A 143 -10.24 -5.00 4.61
C ASN A 143 -10.14 -4.40 6.02
N LEU A 144 -11.10 -4.66 6.93
CA LEU A 144 -11.09 -4.12 8.30
C LEU A 144 -9.80 -4.40 9.08
N THR A 145 -9.08 -5.45 8.69
CA THR A 145 -7.87 -5.90 9.39
C THR A 145 -6.69 -6.09 8.45
N THR A 146 -6.73 -5.61 7.20
CA THR A 146 -5.65 -5.87 6.22
C THR A 146 -4.28 -5.45 6.75
N PHE A 147 -4.17 -4.23 7.29
CA PHE A 147 -2.94 -3.76 7.94
C PHE A 147 -2.47 -4.69 9.06
N HIS A 148 -3.35 -5.04 10.01
CA HIS A 148 -3.01 -5.89 11.14
C HIS A 148 -2.64 -7.31 10.73
N ASN A 149 -3.34 -7.89 9.76
CA ASN A 149 -3.04 -9.21 9.23
C ASN A 149 -1.67 -9.20 8.53
N ALA A 150 -1.37 -8.17 7.73
CA ALA A 150 -0.08 -8.03 7.08
C ALA A 150 1.07 -7.81 8.09
N LEU A 151 0.84 -7.07 9.18
CA LEU A 151 1.81 -6.91 10.27
C LEU A 151 2.05 -8.21 11.03
N GLN A 152 1.01 -9.01 11.29
CA GLN A 152 1.15 -10.30 11.99
C GLN A 152 2.06 -11.29 11.23
N GLU A 153 2.18 -11.14 9.91
CA GLU A 153 3.08 -11.93 9.08
C GLU A 153 4.55 -11.48 9.20
N ASN A 154 4.82 -10.27 9.74
CA ASN A 154 6.14 -9.65 9.85
C ASN A 154 6.44 -9.24 11.32
N PRO A 155 6.82 -10.19 12.21
CA PRO A 155 6.86 -9.98 13.65
C PRO A 155 7.97 -9.04 14.17
N ASP A 156 8.94 -8.68 13.34
CA ASP A 156 10.05 -7.80 13.70
C ASP A 156 9.70 -6.30 13.61
N LEU A 157 8.51 -5.96 13.08
CA LEU A 157 7.95 -4.61 13.10
C LEU A 157 7.18 -4.35 14.41
N PRO A 158 7.28 -3.15 15.02
CA PRO A 158 6.58 -2.86 16.26
C PRO A 158 5.06 -3.02 16.07
N LEU A 159 4.47 -3.96 16.81
CA LEU A 159 3.03 -4.14 16.85
C LEU A 159 2.38 -2.92 17.53
N PRO A 160 1.26 -2.40 17.01
CA PRO A 160 0.46 -1.41 17.71
C PRO A 160 0.03 -1.96 19.08
N VAL A 161 0.14 -1.14 20.12
CA VAL A 161 -0.30 -1.53 21.47
C VAL A 161 -1.83 -1.63 21.47
N GLN A 162 -2.35 -2.78 21.90
CA GLN A 162 -3.79 -3.10 21.96
C GLN A 162 -4.60 -2.13 22.83
#